data_AF-A0A355BKZ4-F1
#
_entry.id   AF-A0A355BKZ4-F1
#
_cell.length_a   1.000
_cell.length_b   1.000
_cell.length_c   1.000
_cell.angle_alpha   90.00
_cell.angle_beta   90.00
_cell.angle_gamma   90.00
#
_symmetry.space_group_name_H-M   'P 1'
#
loop_
_entity.id
_entity.type
_entity.pdbx_description
1 polymer ?
#
loop_
_entity_poly.entity_id
_entity_poly.type
_entity_poly.pdbx_seq_one_letter_code
_entity_poly.pdbx_strand_id
1 'polypeptide(L)'
;MFWLGGPGTIFVLMAFAFAMYAQRKVMSTYQRYSRISNRRGLTGSETAQALLKQHGVYDVTVEQVAGNLTDHYDPRVKKLRLSPDIYHGTSLAA
;
A
#
# COMPACT_ATOMS: atom_id res chain seq x y z
N MET A 1 -18.10 -24.82 27.56
CA MET A 1 -16.67 -25.03 27.89
C MET A 1 -16.08 -25.87 26.75
N PHE A 2 -15.42 -25.20 25.79
CA PHE A 2 -14.95 -25.84 24.56
C PHE A 2 -13.91 -26.92 24.88
N TRP A 3 -14.19 -28.15 24.46
CA TRP A 3 -13.34 -29.33 24.62
C TRP A 3 -12.03 -29.16 23.82
N LEU A 4 -11.00 -28.57 24.46
CA LEU A 4 -9.64 -28.41 23.92
C LEU A 4 -8.80 -29.70 23.96
N GLY A 5 -9.42 -30.88 24.00
CA GLY A 5 -8.73 -32.17 24.20
C GLY A 5 -8.85 -33.22 23.09
N GLY A 6 -9.57 -32.93 21.99
CA GLY A 6 -9.75 -33.89 20.89
C GLY A 6 -8.63 -33.83 19.84
N PRO A 7 -8.36 -34.91 19.07
CA PRO A 7 -7.29 -34.93 18.06
C PRO A 7 -7.41 -33.86 16.96
N GLY A 8 -8.60 -33.26 16.79
CA GLY A 8 -8.83 -32.13 15.89
C GLY A 8 -8.15 -30.82 16.30
N THR A 9 -7.81 -30.64 17.58
CA THR A 9 -7.18 -29.39 18.09
C THR A 9 -5.78 -29.19 17.51
N ILE A 10 -5.07 -30.28 17.22
CA ILE A 10 -3.75 -30.25 16.58
C ILE A 10 -3.84 -29.62 15.19
N PHE A 11 -4.87 -29.95 14.40
CA PHE A 11 -5.09 -29.34 13.08
C PHE A 11 -5.45 -27.85 13.19
N VAL A 12 -6.28 -27.48 14.17
CA VAL A 12 -6.65 -26.08 14.41
C VAL A 12 -5.43 -25.25 14.84
N LEU A 13 -4.60 -25.79 15.74
CA LEU A 13 -3.36 -25.14 16.16
C LEU A 13 -2.38 -24.97 15.00
N MET A 14 -2.29 -25.96 14.12
CA MET A 14 -1.43 -25.89 12.93
C MET A 14 -1.93 -24.85 11.92
N ALA A 15 -3.24 -24.80 11.66
CA ALA A 15 -3.85 -23.78 10.80
C ALA A 15 -3.68 -22.37 11.39
N PHE A 16 -3.83 -22.23 12.71
CA PHE A 16 -3.65 -20.95 13.41
C PHE A 16 -2.19 -20.47 13.38
N ALA A 17 -1.23 -21.38 13.57
CA ALA A 17 0.19 -21.07 13.45
C ALA A 17 0.55 -20.60 12.02
N PHE A 18 -0.02 -21.25 11.01
CA PHE A 18 0.15 -20.85 9.61
C PHE A 18 -0.45 -19.46 9.34
N ALA A 19 -1.67 -19.20 9.83
CA ALA A 19 -2.31 -17.89 9.71
C ALA A 19 -1.48 -16.79 10.39
N MET A 20 -0.96 -17.03 11.61
CA MET A 20 -0.06 -16.09 12.30
C MET A 20 1.22 -15.84 11.50
N TYR A 21 1.81 -16.86 10.89
CA TYR A 21 3.00 -16.69 10.04
C TYR A 21 2.69 -15.83 8.81
N ALA A 22 1.60 -16.12 8.10
CA ALA A 22 1.16 -15.34 6.95
C ALA A 22 0.88 -13.88 7.34
N GLN A 23 0.16 -13.67 8.45
CA GLN A 23 -0.15 -12.34 8.96
C GLN A 23 1.10 -11.58 9.37
N ARG A 24 2.08 -12.23 10.02
CA ARG A 24 3.39 -11.64 10.32
C ARG A 24 4.16 -11.27 9.06
N LYS A 25 4.11 -12.10 8.01
CA LYS A 25 4.78 -11.81 6.73
C LYS A 25 4.14 -10.62 6.02
N VAL A 26 2.82 -10.55 5.99
CA VAL A 26 2.07 -9.41 5.43
C VAL A 26 2.36 -8.16 6.24
N MET A 27 2.29 -8.23 7.57
CA MET A 27 2.55 -7.08 8.44
C MET A 27 4.01 -6.61 8.36
N SER A 28 4.97 -7.53 8.23
CA SER A 28 6.40 -7.20 8.04
C SER A 28 6.65 -6.56 6.67
N THR A 29 6.01 -7.05 5.62
CA THR A 29 6.08 -6.49 4.27
C THR A 29 5.45 -5.10 4.26
N TYR A 30 4.24 -4.97 4.81
CA TYR A 30 3.55 -3.70 5.00
C TYR A 30 4.39 -2.72 5.80
N GLN A 31 4.95 -3.11 6.96
CA GLN A 31 5.83 -2.25 7.75
C GLN A 31 7.13 -1.89 7.04
N ARG A 32 7.69 -2.79 6.23
CA ARG A 32 8.90 -2.54 5.44
C ARG A 32 8.63 -1.51 4.35
N TYR A 33 7.47 -1.56 3.70
CA TYR A 33 7.08 -0.62 2.64
C TYR A 33 6.38 0.64 3.18
N SER A 34 5.76 0.58 4.35
CA SER A 34 5.13 1.73 5.02
C SER A 34 6.13 2.56 5.84
N ARG A 35 7.25 1.97 6.29
CA ARG A 35 8.41 2.71 6.83
C ARG A 35 9.37 3.21 5.76
N ILE A 36 9.16 2.85 4.49
CA ILE A 36 9.63 3.69 3.38
C ILE A 36 8.62 4.85 3.26
N SER A 37 8.48 5.62 4.34
CA SER A 37 8.29 7.06 4.16
C SER A 37 9.54 7.49 3.43
N ASN A 38 9.36 8.12 2.28
CA ASN A 38 10.48 8.48 1.45
C ASN A 38 11.53 9.16 2.33
N ARG A 39 12.74 8.58 2.46
CA ARG A 39 13.81 9.05 3.38
C ARG A 39 14.20 10.53 3.14
N ARG A 40 13.62 11.18 2.12
CA ARG A 40 13.82 12.58 1.74
C ARG A 40 12.60 13.49 1.99
N GLY A 41 11.51 13.01 2.61
CA GLY A 41 10.31 13.84 2.86
C GLY A 41 9.56 14.23 1.59
N LEU A 42 9.49 13.31 0.62
CA LEU A 42 8.80 13.59 -0.65
C LEU A 42 7.30 13.40 -0.47
N THR A 43 6.54 14.23 -1.15
CA THR A 43 5.07 14.21 -1.26
C THR A 43 4.59 13.04 -2.13
N GLY A 44 3.30 12.70 -2.07
CA GLY A 44 2.73 11.64 -2.91
C GLY A 44 2.83 11.95 -4.40
N SER A 45 2.82 13.24 -4.78
CA SER A 45 3.07 13.67 -6.16
C SER A 45 4.47 13.31 -6.66
N GLU A 46 5.49 13.58 -5.85
CA GLU A 46 6.90 13.28 -6.16
C GLU A 46 7.18 11.77 -6.13
N THR A 47 6.52 11.05 -5.23
CA THR A 47 6.59 9.59 -5.15
C THR A 47 6.01 8.93 -6.40
N ALA A 48 4.83 9.39 -6.83
CA ALA A 48 4.20 8.93 -8.06
C ALA A 48 5.07 9.22 -9.30
N GLN A 49 5.66 10.41 -9.37
CA GLN A 49 6.53 10.79 -10.48
C GLN A 49 7.84 9.99 -10.51
N ALA A 50 8.43 9.69 -9.35
CA ALA A 50 9.61 8.83 -9.25
C ALA A 50 9.31 7.38 -9.69
N LEU A 51 8.15 6.84 -9.30
CA LEU A 51 7.72 5.50 -9.69
C LEU A 51 7.51 5.38 -11.20
N LEU A 52 6.84 6.36 -11.81
CA LEU A 52 6.64 6.42 -13.27
C LEU A 52 7.98 6.44 -14.01
N LYS A 53 8.93 7.28 -13.56
CA LYS A 53 10.28 7.34 -14.13
C LYS A 53 11.06 6.03 -13.98
N GLN A 54 10.92 5.35 -12.84
CA GLN A 54 11.59 4.06 -12.59
C GLN A 54 11.05 2.95 -13.49
N HIS A 55 9.78 3.02 -13.88
CA HIS A 55 9.14 2.09 -14.81
C HIS A 55 9.26 2.52 -16.29
N GLY A 56 10.06 3.55 -16.60
CA GLY A 56 10.27 4.02 -17.98
C GLY A 56 9.09 4.78 -18.57
N VAL A 57 8.13 5.20 -17.73
CA VAL A 57 6.93 5.94 -18.13
C VAL A 57 7.22 7.44 -17.92
N TYR A 58 7.45 8.15 -19.02
CA TYR A 58 7.77 9.59 -19.01
C TYR A 58 6.65 10.47 -19.56
N ASP A 59 5.63 9.85 -20.17
CA ASP A 59 4.51 10.53 -20.81
C ASP A 59 3.29 10.70 -19.90
N VAL A 60 3.39 10.22 -18.65
CA VAL A 60 2.33 10.37 -17.65
C VAL A 60 2.60 11.58 -16.76
N THR A 61 1.65 12.53 -16.76
CA THR A 61 1.72 13.73 -15.91
C THR A 61 0.93 13.54 -14.62
N VAL A 62 1.51 13.92 -13.48
CA VAL A 62 0.84 13.87 -12.18
C VAL A 62 0.16 15.21 -11.90
N GLU A 63 -1.15 15.20 -11.63
CA GLU A 63 -1.94 16.40 -11.36
C GLU A 63 -2.76 16.26 -10.07
N GLN A 64 -2.99 17.38 -9.39
CA GLN A 64 -3.91 17.42 -8.26
C GLN A 64 -5.34 17.62 -8.76
N VAL A 65 -6.29 16.83 -8.23
CA VAL A 65 -7.73 16.96 -8.47
C VAL A 65 -8.43 17.41 -7.18
N ALA A 66 -9.46 18.25 -7.32
CA ALA A 66 -10.30 18.64 -6.20
C ALA A 66 -11.27 17.50 -5.83
N GLY A 67 -11.22 17.05 -4.58
CA GLY A 67 -12.08 15.98 -4.05
C GLY A 67 -11.31 15.00 -3.16
N ASN A 68 -11.96 14.40 -2.18
CA ASN A 68 -11.38 13.37 -1.32
C ASN A 68 -11.62 11.99 -1.96
N LEU A 69 -10.61 11.10 -1.95
CA LEU A 69 -10.66 9.75 -2.57
C LEU A 69 -10.98 9.75 -4.09
N THR A 70 -10.52 10.76 -4.82
CA THR A 70 -10.76 10.89 -6.27
C THR A 70 -9.52 10.52 -7.11
N ASP A 71 -8.53 9.87 -6.52
CA ASP A 71 -7.32 9.46 -7.22
C ASP A 71 -7.63 8.43 -8.30
N HIS A 72 -7.21 8.73 -9.54
CA HIS A 72 -7.39 7.83 -10.68
C HIS A 72 -6.40 8.12 -11.80
N TYR A 73 -6.06 7.07 -12.54
CA TYR A 73 -5.29 7.18 -13.77
C TYR A 73 -6.21 7.28 -14.98
N ASP A 74 -5.95 8.25 -15.84
CA ASP A 74 -6.65 8.45 -17.11
C ASP A 74 -5.72 8.09 -18.29
N PRO A 75 -5.89 6.91 -18.91
CA PRO A 75 -5.02 6.42 -19.97
C PRO A 75 -5.18 7.19 -21.28
N ARG A 76 -6.29 7.92 -21.48
CA ARG A 76 -6.55 8.65 -22.74
C ARG A 76 -5.69 9.90 -22.86
N VAL A 77 -5.49 10.59 -21.74
CA VAL A 77 -4.64 11.77 -21.63
C VAL A 77 -3.30 11.48 -20.95
N LYS A 78 -3.08 10.25 -20.49
CA LYS A 78 -1.91 9.82 -19.73
C LYS A 78 -1.67 10.72 -18.52
N LYS A 79 -2.69 10.85 -17.67
CA LYS A 79 -2.61 11.67 -16.46
C LYS A 79 -2.93 10.86 -15.24
N LEU A 80 -2.10 10.97 -14.21
CA LEU A 80 -2.36 10.42 -12.90
C LEU A 80 -2.88 11.55 -12.01
N ARG A 81 -4.15 11.49 -11.65
CA ARG A 81 -4.78 12.48 -10.79
C ARG A 81 -4.74 11.98 -9.35
N LEU A 82 -4.26 12.80 -8.43
CA LEU A 82 -4.23 12.50 -7.00
C LEU A 82 -5.11 13.49 -6.25
N SER A 83 -5.83 13.00 -5.25
CA SER A 83 -6.58 13.84 -4.30
C SER A 83 -5.62 14.73 -3.50
N PRO A 84 -6.08 15.87 -2.94
CA PRO A 84 -5.22 16.80 -2.22
C PRO A 84 -4.48 16.16 -1.06
N ASP A 85 -5.14 15.24 -0.37
CA ASP A 85 -4.63 14.52 0.80
C ASP A 85 -3.46 13.60 0.42
N ILE A 86 -3.57 12.88 -0.70
CA ILE A 86 -2.50 12.01 -1.20
C ILE A 86 -1.42 12.82 -1.92
N TYR A 87 -1.80 13.84 -2.69
CA TYR A 87 -0.87 14.68 -3.45
C TYR A 87 0.16 15.36 -2.53
N HIS A 88 -0.30 15.87 -1.38
CA HIS A 88 0.55 16.53 -0.37
C HIS A 88 0.98 15.59 0.77
N GLY A 89 0.30 14.46 0.96
CA GLY A 89 0.64 13.45 1.96
C GLY A 89 2.03 12.85 1.72
N THR A 90 2.76 12.57 2.79
CA THR A 90 4.12 12.00 2.76
C THR A 90 4.14 10.49 3.00
N SER A 91 2.96 9.85 2.94
CA SER A 91 2.74 8.43 3.17
C SER A 91 1.87 7.85 2.06
N LEU A 92 2.23 6.66 1.58
CA LEU A 92 1.47 5.85 0.61
C LEU A 92 0.08 5.42 1.12
N ALA A 93 -0.28 5.75 2.37
CA ALA A 93 -1.52 5.39 3.03
C ALA A 93 -2.11 6.50 3.92
N ALA A 94 -1.64 7.75 3.80
CA ALA A 94 -2.20 8.88 4.56
C ALA A 94 -3.38 9.52 3.82
#